data_AF-A0A6M0S4L3-F1
#
_entry.id   AF-A0A6M0S4L3-F1
#
_cell.length_a   1.000
_cell.length_b   1.000
_cell.length_c   1.000
_cell.angle_alpha   90.00
_cell.angle_beta   90.00
_cell.angle_gamma   90.00
#
_symmetry.space_group_name_H-M   'P 1'
#
loop_
_entity.id
_entity.type
_entity.pdbx_description
1 polymer ?
#
loop_
_entity_poly.entity_id
_entity_poly.type
_entity_poly.pdbx_seq_one_letter_code
_entity_poly.pdbx_strand_id
1 'polypeptide(L)'
;MKDNLLSGGVGELGPHEQEGFREESPEQLLSRLGSFQPLLLERMEDFLSSPELEHIPPSWQWSTLSEIAAIKGGLTKGKKRKETDKLLTVPYLRVANVQRGFLDLEEIRYIQATEDELNQLKLISGDILFTEGGDRDKLGRGWIWAGEIKECIHQNHVFRARLYLQELSPKLISLYSNSFGQKYFLGVGKQTTNLASINLTKLSNLPIPIPPLNEQHRIVTKIEALTTRSRKARAALDAIPPLLDQFRQSVLAAAFRGDLTADWRAQNPDMEPAGKLL
;
A
#
# COMPACT_ATOMS: atom_id res chain seq x y z
N MET A 1 -56.00 -20.60 -8.98
CA MET A 1 -56.19 -19.91 -7.69
C MET A 1 -55.01 -20.24 -6.80
N LYS A 2 -54.43 -19.21 -6.15
CA LYS A 2 -53.20 -19.12 -5.33
C LYS A 2 -51.93 -18.64 -6.06
N ASP A 3 -51.80 -17.30 -6.11
CA ASP A 3 -50.73 -16.45 -5.52
C ASP A 3 -49.31 -17.04 -5.35
N ASN A 4 -48.24 -16.38 -5.82
CA ASN A 4 -47.62 -15.20 -5.16
C ASN A 4 -46.25 -14.82 -5.79
N LEU A 5 -46.00 -13.50 -5.86
CA LEU A 5 -44.76 -12.74 -5.62
C LEU A 5 -43.40 -13.20 -6.21
N LEU A 6 -42.82 -12.36 -7.08
CA LEU A 6 -41.42 -11.92 -7.02
C LEU A 6 -41.28 -10.49 -7.59
N SER A 7 -41.54 -9.50 -6.76
CA SER A 7 -41.03 -8.14 -6.92
C SER A 7 -39.59 -8.10 -6.41
N GLY A 8 -38.62 -8.12 -7.32
CA GLY A 8 -37.21 -7.89 -7.00
C GLY A 8 -36.97 -6.40 -6.75
N GLY A 9 -36.90 -6.01 -5.48
CA GLY A 9 -36.64 -4.65 -5.04
C GLY A 9 -35.30 -4.13 -5.55
N VAL A 10 -35.36 -2.93 -6.12
CA VAL A 10 -34.21 -2.04 -6.29
C VAL A 10 -33.72 -1.73 -4.87
N GLY A 11 -32.56 -2.26 -4.50
CA GLY A 11 -31.95 -1.96 -3.20
C GLY A 11 -31.73 -0.46 -3.08
N GLU A 12 -32.42 0.16 -2.14
CA GLU A 12 -32.22 1.55 -1.74
C GLU A 12 -30.75 1.75 -1.35
N LEU A 13 -30.06 2.57 -2.13
CA LEU A 13 -28.74 3.09 -1.78
C LEU A 13 -28.94 4.00 -0.55
N GLY A 14 -28.22 3.70 0.54
CA GLY A 14 -28.29 4.48 1.77
C GLY A 14 -27.86 5.94 1.55
N PRO A 15 -28.24 6.86 2.46
CA PRO A 15 -28.14 8.31 2.28
C PRO A 15 -26.71 8.90 2.20
N HIS A 16 -25.67 8.08 2.05
CA HIS A 16 -24.27 8.49 2.09
C HIS A 16 -23.60 8.65 0.72
N GLU A 17 -24.31 8.50 -0.39
CA GLU A 17 -23.72 8.58 -1.74
C GLU A 17 -23.81 9.96 -2.43
N GLN A 18 -24.29 11.01 -1.75
CA GLN A 18 -24.50 12.32 -2.39
C GLN A 18 -23.83 13.54 -1.74
N GLU A 19 -23.02 13.38 -0.70
CA GLU A 19 -22.30 14.54 -0.16
C GLU A 19 -20.97 14.73 -0.91
N GLY A 20 -20.93 15.77 -1.75
CA GLY A 20 -19.70 16.36 -2.24
C GLY A 20 -18.73 16.65 -1.10
N PHE A 21 -17.44 16.79 -1.44
CA PHE A 21 -16.37 17.20 -0.53
C PHE A 21 -16.91 18.12 0.56
N ARG A 22 -16.98 17.61 1.80
CA ARG A 22 -17.38 18.43 2.94
C ARG A 22 -16.30 19.50 3.08
N GLU A 23 -16.64 20.76 2.80
CA GLU A 23 -15.83 21.92 3.15
C GLU A 23 -15.89 22.09 4.68
N GLU A 24 -15.33 21.14 5.42
CA GLU A 24 -15.12 21.25 6.87
C GLU A 24 -13.69 21.74 7.12
N SER A 25 -13.55 22.74 8.00
CA SER A 25 -12.24 23.20 8.50
C SER A 25 -11.56 22.13 9.37
N PRO A 26 -10.23 22.16 9.51
CA PRO A 26 -9.51 21.25 10.41
C PRO A 26 -10.06 21.24 11.84
N GLU A 27 -10.44 22.40 12.38
CA GLU A 27 -11.02 22.53 13.72
C GLU A 27 -12.39 21.84 13.82
N GLN A 28 -13.22 21.97 12.78
CA GLN A 28 -14.53 21.30 12.73
C GLN A 28 -14.39 19.79 12.64
N LEU A 29 -13.44 19.28 11.84
CA LEU A 29 -13.14 17.85 11.80
C LEU A 29 -12.69 17.36 13.17
N LEU A 30 -11.71 18.01 13.81
CA LEU A 30 -11.20 17.59 15.12
C LEU A 30 -12.30 17.62 16.19
N SER A 31 -13.17 18.63 16.19
CA SER A 31 -14.31 18.67 17.10
C SER A 31 -15.30 17.54 16.85
N ARG A 32 -15.51 17.15 15.59
CA ARG A 32 -16.37 16.03 15.20
C ARG A 32 -15.76 14.69 15.57
N LEU A 33 -14.45 14.50 15.37
CA LEU A 33 -13.75 13.29 15.76
C LEU A 33 -13.83 13.05 17.27
N GLY A 34 -13.66 14.10 18.07
CA GLY A 34 -13.80 14.02 19.52
C GLY A 34 -15.17 13.55 20.00
N SER A 35 -16.27 13.90 19.30
CA SER A 35 -17.63 13.47 19.69
C SER A 35 -17.96 12.03 19.27
N PHE A 36 -17.30 11.51 18.23
CA PHE A 36 -17.46 10.13 17.74
C PHE A 36 -16.61 9.11 18.50
N GLN A 37 -15.57 9.57 19.17
CA GLN A 37 -14.62 8.72 19.90
C GLN A 37 -15.33 7.73 20.87
N PRO A 38 -16.33 8.11 21.68
CA PRO A 38 -17.02 7.16 22.56
C PRO A 38 -17.78 6.04 21.82
N LEU A 39 -18.48 6.38 20.73
CA LEU A 39 -19.27 5.44 19.93
C LEU A 39 -18.38 4.47 19.14
N LEU A 40 -17.22 4.94 18.67
CA LEU A 40 -16.24 4.11 18.00
C LEU A 40 -15.58 3.14 18.99
N LEU A 41 -15.19 3.63 20.16
CA LEU A 41 -14.59 2.82 21.22
C LEU A 41 -15.48 1.65 21.61
N GLU A 42 -16.78 1.88 21.82
CA GLU A 42 -17.75 0.83 22.15
C GLU A 42 -17.86 -0.25 21.06
N ARG A 43 -17.90 0.15 19.78
CA ARG A 43 -18.04 -0.79 18.66
C ARG A 43 -16.80 -1.62 18.39
N MET A 44 -15.65 -1.21 18.94
CA MET A 44 -14.33 -1.67 18.53
C MET A 44 -13.44 -2.05 19.70
N GLU A 45 -14.05 -2.21 20.88
CA GLU A 45 -13.37 -2.50 22.14
C GLU A 45 -12.39 -3.67 22.01
N ASP A 46 -12.81 -4.78 21.38
CA ASP A 46 -11.97 -5.95 21.14
C ASP A 46 -10.73 -5.67 20.26
N PHE A 47 -10.87 -4.83 19.23
CA PHE A 47 -9.76 -4.48 18.35
C PHE A 47 -8.80 -3.51 19.04
N LEU A 48 -9.34 -2.50 19.72
CA LEU A 48 -8.59 -1.44 20.38
C LEU A 48 -7.90 -1.91 21.66
N SER A 49 -8.43 -2.94 22.31
CA SER A 49 -7.81 -3.62 23.46
C SER A 49 -6.67 -4.56 23.06
N SER A 50 -6.25 -4.57 21.79
CA SER A 50 -5.12 -5.38 21.38
C SER A 50 -3.81 -4.84 21.99
N PRO A 51 -2.87 -5.71 22.42
CA PRO A 51 -1.63 -5.27 23.08
C PRO A 51 -0.82 -4.27 22.24
N GLU A 52 -0.93 -4.37 20.91
CA GLU A 52 -0.23 -3.49 19.99
C GLU A 52 -0.82 -2.07 19.92
N LEU A 53 -2.09 -1.90 20.31
CA LEU A 53 -2.83 -0.63 20.32
C LEU A 53 -3.09 -0.09 21.75
N GLU A 54 -2.80 -0.89 22.77
CA GLU A 54 -2.96 -0.58 24.20
C GLU A 54 -2.16 0.66 24.66
N HIS A 55 -1.16 1.09 23.89
CA HIS A 55 -0.27 2.20 24.22
C HIS A 55 -0.43 3.45 23.33
N ILE A 56 -1.59 3.66 22.74
CA ILE A 56 -1.85 4.89 21.99
C ILE A 56 -1.96 6.07 22.98
N PRO A 57 -1.21 7.18 22.76
CA PRO A 57 -1.27 8.32 23.65
C PRO A 57 -2.69 8.90 23.75
N PRO A 58 -3.12 9.37 24.93
CA PRO A 58 -4.45 9.96 25.10
C PRO A 58 -4.65 11.25 24.29
N SER A 59 -3.57 11.87 23.80
CA SER A 59 -3.60 13.00 22.89
C SER A 59 -4.04 12.64 21.47
N TRP A 60 -4.07 11.35 21.12
CA TRP A 60 -4.47 10.88 19.80
C TRP A 60 -6.00 10.71 19.76
N GLN A 61 -6.57 11.06 18.61
CA GLN A 61 -7.98 10.88 18.36
C GLN A 61 -8.22 9.66 17.49
N TRP A 62 -9.35 9.01 17.68
CA TRP A 62 -9.76 7.92 16.80
C TRP A 62 -10.79 8.42 15.78
N SER A 63 -10.70 7.85 14.57
CA SER A 63 -11.62 8.09 13.48
C SER A 63 -11.84 6.81 12.70
N THR A 64 -12.87 6.77 11.86
CA THR A 64 -12.96 5.85 10.73
C THR A 64 -12.31 6.45 9.48
N LEU A 65 -11.95 5.61 8.51
CA LEU A 65 -11.41 6.09 7.23
C LEU A 65 -12.43 6.95 6.46
N SER A 66 -13.72 6.61 6.49
CA SER A 66 -14.77 7.40 5.79
C SER A 66 -14.97 8.80 6.36
N GLU A 67 -14.61 9.02 7.62
CA GLU A 67 -14.73 10.34 8.24
C GLU A 67 -13.62 11.30 7.82
N ILE A 68 -12.48 10.79 7.37
CA ILE A 68 -11.32 11.59 6.97
C ILE A 68 -11.03 11.52 5.47
N ALA A 69 -11.70 10.63 4.73
CA ALA A 69 -11.44 10.40 3.33
C ALA A 69 -12.72 10.12 2.52
N ALA A 70 -12.76 10.65 1.30
CA ALA A 70 -13.68 10.20 0.26
C ALA A 70 -13.18 8.87 -0.31
N ILE A 71 -13.93 7.80 -0.08
CA ILE A 71 -13.56 6.45 -0.53
C ILE A 71 -14.37 6.10 -1.78
N LYS A 72 -13.70 5.63 -2.83
CA LYS A 72 -14.34 5.29 -4.10
C LYS A 72 -13.83 3.97 -4.66
N GLY A 73 -14.76 3.18 -5.18
CA GLY A 73 -14.47 2.00 -6.00
C GLY A 73 -13.97 2.37 -7.39
N GLY A 74 -13.24 1.46 -8.03
CA GLY A 74 -12.74 1.68 -9.37
C GLY A 74 -13.68 1.24 -10.49
N LEU A 75 -13.20 1.35 -11.72
CA LEU A 75 -13.96 1.00 -12.92
C LEU A 75 -14.08 -0.52 -13.07
N THR A 76 -15.31 -1.01 -13.33
CA THR A 76 -15.56 -2.42 -13.63
C THR A 76 -15.21 -2.75 -15.08
N LYS A 77 -14.37 -3.76 -15.28
CA LYS A 77 -14.01 -4.24 -16.62
C LYS A 77 -15.24 -4.82 -17.33
N GLY A 78 -15.41 -4.50 -18.62
CA GLY A 78 -16.49 -5.05 -19.44
C GLY A 78 -17.86 -4.41 -19.17
N LYS A 79 -17.90 -3.24 -18.50
CA LYS A 79 -19.11 -2.44 -18.38
C LYS A 79 -19.71 -2.17 -19.76
N LYS A 80 -21.01 -2.43 -19.92
CA LYS A 80 -21.73 -2.15 -21.18
C LYS A 80 -21.56 -0.66 -21.53
N ARG A 81 -21.15 -0.39 -22.76
CA ARG A 81 -20.93 0.97 -23.30
C ARG A 81 -22.08 1.32 -24.23
N LYS A 82 -22.48 2.60 -24.25
CA LYS A 82 -23.41 3.12 -25.24
C LYS A 82 -22.64 3.46 -26.50
N GLU A 83 -23.29 3.38 -27.66
CA GLU A 83 -22.68 3.70 -28.95
C GLU A 83 -22.28 5.19 -29.06
N THR A 84 -22.93 6.06 -28.27
CA THR A 84 -22.62 7.50 -28.19
C THR A 84 -21.49 7.83 -27.21
N ASP A 85 -20.95 6.84 -26.48
CA ASP A 85 -19.89 7.10 -25.50
C ASP A 85 -18.59 7.44 -26.22
N LYS A 86 -18.04 8.63 -25.92
CA LYS A 86 -16.66 8.96 -26.30
C LYS A 86 -15.72 8.26 -25.32
N LEU A 87 -14.98 7.28 -25.82
CA LEU A 87 -14.06 6.46 -25.03
C LEU A 87 -12.61 6.93 -25.20
N LEU A 88 -11.90 6.98 -24.07
CA LEU A 88 -10.48 7.25 -23.98
C LEU A 88 -9.77 5.99 -23.49
N THR A 89 -8.61 5.70 -24.07
CA THR A 89 -7.72 4.65 -23.58
C THR A 89 -6.85 5.21 -22.47
N VAL A 90 -7.05 4.77 -21.23
CA VAL A 90 -6.33 5.30 -20.05
C VAL A 90 -5.63 4.19 -19.27
N PRO A 91 -4.46 4.46 -18.66
CA PRO A 91 -3.79 3.48 -17.82
C PRO A 91 -4.58 3.24 -16.53
N TYR A 92 -4.54 2.02 -16.00
CA TYR A 92 -5.23 1.72 -14.76
C TYR A 92 -4.48 0.75 -13.84
N LEU A 93 -4.65 0.95 -12.53
CA LEU A 93 -4.11 0.06 -11.51
C LEU A 93 -5.04 -1.12 -11.23
N ARG A 94 -4.42 -2.29 -11.10
CA ARG A 94 -5.03 -3.55 -10.68
C ARG A 94 -4.54 -3.94 -9.29
N VAL A 95 -5.15 -4.98 -8.72
CA VAL A 95 -4.68 -5.59 -7.48
C VAL A 95 -3.19 -5.94 -7.54
N ALA A 96 -2.69 -6.41 -8.69
CA ALA A 96 -1.28 -6.73 -8.90
C ALA A 96 -0.33 -5.52 -8.77
N ASN A 97 -0.82 -4.30 -9.01
CA ASN A 97 -0.01 -3.09 -8.93
C ASN A 97 0.04 -2.51 -7.52
N VAL A 98 -0.94 -2.81 -6.66
CA VAL A 98 -1.03 -2.25 -5.31
C VAL A 98 -0.52 -3.27 -4.31
N GLN A 99 0.68 -3.03 -3.79
CA GLN A 99 1.37 -3.92 -2.85
C GLN A 99 1.46 -3.31 -1.45
N ARG A 100 1.91 -4.12 -0.48
CA ARG A 100 2.06 -3.66 0.91
C ARG A 100 3.27 -2.74 0.98
N GLY A 101 3.01 -1.43 1.07
CA GLY A 101 4.07 -0.45 1.26
C GLY A 101 4.73 0.07 -0.03
N PHE A 102 4.24 -0.31 -1.22
CA PHE A 102 4.74 0.18 -2.50
C PHE A 102 3.74 -0.07 -3.64
N LEU A 103 3.99 0.56 -4.79
CA LEU A 103 3.28 0.27 -6.04
C LEU A 103 4.23 -0.43 -7.00
N ASP A 104 3.77 -1.55 -7.56
CA ASP A 104 4.43 -2.26 -8.65
C ASP A 104 3.87 -1.73 -9.97
N LEU A 105 4.71 -0.96 -10.68
CA LEU A 105 4.34 -0.28 -11.92
C LEU A 105 5.12 -0.83 -13.13
N GLU A 106 5.75 -2.00 -13.01
CA GLU A 106 6.50 -2.61 -14.12
C GLU A 106 5.57 -2.99 -15.29
N GLU A 107 4.39 -3.55 -14.99
CA GLU A 107 3.35 -3.85 -15.97
C GLU A 107 2.09 -3.01 -15.72
N ILE A 108 1.85 -2.03 -16.59
CA ILE A 108 0.63 -1.21 -16.59
C ILE A 108 -0.26 -1.59 -17.77
N ARG A 109 -1.55 -1.75 -17.47
CA ARG A 109 -2.58 -2.05 -18.47
C ARG A 109 -3.45 -0.83 -18.72
N TYR A 110 -4.18 -0.89 -19.83
CA TYR A 110 -5.05 0.17 -20.30
C TYR A 110 -6.50 -0.31 -20.36
N ILE A 111 -7.44 0.59 -20.14
CA ILE A 111 -8.87 0.35 -20.20
C ILE A 111 -9.57 1.52 -20.93
N GLN A 112 -10.69 1.21 -21.59
CA GLN A 112 -11.56 2.23 -22.17
C GLN A 112 -12.42 2.84 -21.06
N ALA A 113 -12.36 4.16 -20.91
CA ALA A 113 -13.17 4.93 -19.96
C ALA A 113 -13.81 6.13 -20.66
N THR A 114 -14.98 6.56 -20.20
CA THR A 114 -15.52 7.86 -20.61
C THR A 114 -14.77 9.00 -19.95
N GLU A 115 -14.91 10.21 -20.46
CA GLU A 115 -14.32 11.41 -19.85
C GLU A 115 -14.83 11.65 -18.42
N ASP A 116 -16.11 11.37 -18.15
CA ASP A 116 -16.68 11.42 -16.80
C ASP A 116 -16.06 10.36 -15.87
N GLU A 117 -15.90 9.12 -16.34
CA GLU A 117 -15.23 8.07 -15.56
C GLU A 117 -13.77 8.44 -15.25
N LEU A 118 -13.04 8.99 -16.22
CA LEU A 118 -11.70 9.50 -16.02
C LEU A 118 -11.69 10.62 -14.98
N ASN A 119 -12.57 11.61 -15.08
CA ASN A 119 -12.63 12.72 -14.14
C ASN A 119 -12.92 12.28 -12.71
N GLN A 120 -13.77 11.26 -12.54
CA GLN A 120 -14.15 10.74 -11.24
C GLN A 120 -13.10 9.81 -10.61
N LEU A 121 -12.43 9.00 -11.43
CA LEU A 121 -11.56 7.92 -10.98
C LEU A 121 -10.06 8.22 -11.12
N LYS A 122 -9.68 9.33 -11.76
CA LYS A 122 -8.28 9.73 -11.86
C LYS A 122 -7.65 9.84 -10.48
N LEU A 123 -6.47 9.26 -10.38
CA LEU A 123 -5.62 9.33 -9.21
C LEU A 123 -4.87 10.66 -9.20
N ILE A 124 -4.81 11.27 -8.03
CA ILE A 124 -4.03 12.48 -7.76
C ILE A 124 -3.03 12.20 -6.64
N SER A 125 -1.95 12.97 -6.59
CA SER A 125 -0.92 12.80 -5.56
C SER A 125 -1.54 12.90 -4.16
N GLY A 126 -1.20 11.95 -3.29
CA GLY A 126 -1.75 11.82 -1.94
C GLY A 126 -2.95 10.87 -1.83
N ASP A 127 -3.52 10.39 -2.94
CA ASP A 127 -4.52 9.32 -2.90
C ASP A 127 -3.94 8.05 -2.28
N ILE A 128 -4.70 7.41 -1.40
CA ILE A 128 -4.33 6.15 -0.78
C ILE A 128 -5.10 5.02 -1.47
N LEU A 129 -4.38 4.03 -1.97
CA LEU A 129 -4.95 2.87 -2.63
C LEU A 129 -5.04 1.70 -1.67
N PHE A 130 -6.12 0.93 -1.77
CA PHE A 130 -6.35 -0.29 -0.99
C PHE A 130 -6.86 -1.40 -1.90
N THR A 131 -6.45 -2.65 -1.69
CA THR A 131 -7.01 -3.78 -2.45
C THR A 131 -8.18 -4.43 -1.72
N GLU A 132 -9.21 -4.80 -2.47
CA GLU A 132 -10.40 -5.50 -1.98
C GLU A 132 -10.09 -6.89 -1.44
N GLY A 133 -9.21 -7.64 -2.09
CA GLY A 133 -9.05 -9.06 -1.79
C GLY A 133 -7.84 -9.72 -2.45
N GLY A 134 -7.66 -10.99 -2.11
CA GLY A 134 -6.52 -11.83 -2.47
C GLY A 134 -6.37 -12.94 -1.43
N ASP A 135 -5.13 -13.27 -1.09
CA ASP A 135 -4.85 -14.13 0.06
C ASP A 135 -5.25 -13.41 1.37
N ARG A 136 -5.59 -14.19 2.40
CA ARG A 136 -6.13 -13.65 3.65
C ARG A 136 -5.17 -12.68 4.34
N ASP A 137 -3.88 -12.96 4.30
CA ASP A 137 -2.81 -12.10 4.81
C ASP A 137 -2.59 -10.82 3.96
N LYS A 138 -3.14 -10.75 2.75
CA LYS A 138 -3.02 -9.60 1.85
C LYS A 138 -4.15 -8.59 1.97
N LEU A 139 -5.16 -8.84 2.82
CA LEU A 139 -6.25 -7.91 3.03
C LEU A 139 -5.76 -6.55 3.55
N GLY A 140 -6.38 -5.49 3.04
CA GLY A 140 -6.10 -4.11 3.45
C GLY A 140 -4.73 -3.57 3.02
N ARG A 141 -3.98 -4.30 2.19
CA ARG A 141 -2.72 -3.78 1.64
C ARG A 141 -2.99 -2.56 0.76
N GLY A 142 -2.04 -1.64 0.78
CA GLY A 142 -2.20 -0.38 0.10
C GLY A 142 -0.94 0.44 0.03
N TRP A 143 -0.96 1.47 -0.81
CA TRP A 143 0.08 2.49 -0.82
C TRP A 143 -0.44 3.83 -1.34
N ILE A 144 0.37 4.86 -1.13
CA ILE A 144 0.10 6.20 -1.63
C ILE A 144 0.44 6.30 -3.11
N TRP A 145 -0.40 7.02 -3.86
CA TRP A 145 -0.13 7.46 -5.20
C TRP A 145 0.65 8.77 -5.15
N ALA A 146 1.81 8.83 -5.79
CA ALA A 146 2.64 10.04 -5.85
C ALA A 146 2.48 10.83 -7.15
N GLY A 147 1.68 10.34 -8.11
CA GLY A 147 1.52 10.95 -9.43
C GLY A 147 2.43 10.33 -10.49
N GLU A 148 2.74 9.05 -10.35
CA GLU A 148 3.70 8.31 -11.17
C GLU A 148 3.30 8.23 -12.64
N ILE A 149 1.99 8.19 -12.93
CA ILE A 149 1.45 8.07 -14.29
C ILE A 149 0.31 9.06 -14.50
N LYS A 150 0.40 9.86 -15.58
CA LYS A 150 -0.64 10.82 -15.95
C LYS A 150 -1.94 10.10 -16.30
N GLU A 151 -3.08 10.65 -15.85
CA GLU A 151 -4.44 10.17 -16.18
C GLU A 151 -4.68 8.70 -15.78
N CYS A 152 -3.95 8.20 -14.79
CA CYS A 152 -4.12 6.86 -14.27
C CYS A 152 -5.40 6.74 -13.43
N ILE A 153 -6.19 5.70 -13.69
CA ILE A 153 -7.37 5.35 -12.90
C ILE A 153 -7.14 4.01 -12.18
N HIS A 154 -8.17 3.47 -11.53
CA HIS A 154 -8.09 2.20 -10.82
C HIS A 154 -9.27 1.28 -11.14
N GLN A 155 -9.05 -0.03 -11.03
CA GLN A 155 -10.06 -1.07 -11.24
C GLN A 155 -10.98 -1.23 -10.01
N ASN A 156 -12.17 -1.81 -10.21
CA ASN A 156 -13.16 -2.13 -9.16
C ASN A 156 -12.62 -2.85 -7.90
N HIS A 157 -11.53 -3.62 -8.00
CA HIS A 157 -10.90 -4.32 -6.87
C HIS A 157 -9.78 -3.52 -6.17
N VAL A 158 -9.58 -2.27 -6.60
CA VAL A 158 -8.70 -1.30 -5.97
C VAL A 158 -9.57 -0.13 -5.54
N PHE A 159 -9.62 0.14 -4.24
CA PHE A 159 -10.31 1.28 -3.66
C PHE A 159 -9.35 2.45 -3.52
N ARG A 160 -9.86 3.66 -3.73
CA ARG A 160 -9.14 4.92 -3.52
C ARG A 160 -9.74 5.64 -2.33
N ALA A 161 -8.94 5.99 -1.34
CA ALA A 161 -9.29 6.93 -0.29
C ALA A 161 -8.56 8.25 -0.53
N ARG A 162 -9.31 9.34 -0.66
CA ARG A 162 -8.78 10.70 -0.85
C ARG A 162 -9.08 11.53 0.40
N LEU A 163 -8.05 11.96 1.11
CA LEU A 163 -8.20 12.71 2.35
C LEU A 163 -8.90 14.04 2.11
N TYR A 164 -9.78 14.43 3.04
CA TYR A 164 -10.43 15.74 3.00
C TYR A 164 -9.48 16.86 3.40
N LEU A 165 -8.60 16.59 4.37
CA LEU A 165 -7.63 17.53 4.90
C LEU A 165 -6.22 17.23 4.41
N GLN A 166 -5.47 18.30 4.10
CA GLN A 166 -4.09 18.20 3.63
C GLN A 166 -3.10 17.98 4.79
N GLU A 167 -3.50 18.35 6.00
CA GLU A 167 -2.71 18.21 7.22
C GLU A 167 -2.59 16.75 7.67
N LEU A 168 -3.53 15.89 7.25
CA LEU A 168 -3.47 14.46 7.51
C LEU A 168 -2.44 13.79 6.60
N SER A 169 -1.54 13.02 7.20
CA SER A 169 -0.52 12.31 6.42
C SER A 169 -1.10 11.04 5.75
N PRO A 170 -1.21 10.98 4.40
CA PRO A 170 -1.65 9.77 3.71
C PRO A 170 -0.67 8.61 3.91
N LYS A 171 0.62 8.94 4.07
CA LYS A 171 1.68 7.99 4.35
C LYS A 171 1.46 7.28 5.69
N LEU A 172 1.14 8.05 6.74
CA LEU A 172 0.89 7.50 8.07
C LEU A 172 -0.31 6.53 8.04
N ILE A 173 -1.41 6.93 7.40
CA ILE A 173 -2.62 6.11 7.27
C ILE A 173 -2.31 4.81 6.51
N SER A 174 -1.58 4.90 5.40
CA SER A 174 -1.17 3.72 4.63
C SER A 174 -0.22 2.80 5.41
N LEU A 175 0.74 3.35 6.17
CA LEU A 175 1.65 2.56 7.01
C LEU A 175 0.89 1.85 8.13
N TYR A 176 -0.04 2.55 8.77
CA TYR A 176 -0.90 1.98 9.81
C TYR A 176 -1.76 0.84 9.26
N SER A 177 -2.45 1.04 8.13
CA SER A 177 -3.28 0.00 7.52
C SER A 177 -2.47 -1.23 7.09
N ASN A 178 -1.24 -1.01 6.64
CA ASN A 178 -0.31 -2.06 6.27
C ASN A 178 0.34 -2.79 7.47
N SER A 179 0.13 -2.31 8.69
CA SER A 179 0.70 -2.87 9.92
C SER A 179 -0.40 -3.20 10.92
N PHE A 180 -0.61 -2.36 11.94
CA PHE A 180 -1.56 -2.61 13.02
C PHE A 180 -3.01 -2.72 12.51
N GLY A 181 -3.40 -1.87 11.55
CA GLY A 181 -4.72 -1.90 10.93
C GLY A 181 -5.02 -3.18 10.15
N GLN A 182 -4.01 -4.00 9.81
CA GLN A 182 -4.22 -5.28 9.15
C GLN A 182 -5.06 -6.24 10.00
N LYS A 183 -4.90 -6.21 11.33
CA LYS A 183 -5.64 -7.07 12.27
C LYS A 183 -7.15 -6.84 12.19
N TYR A 184 -7.56 -5.60 12.00
CA TYR A 184 -8.96 -5.26 11.72
C TYR A 184 -9.47 -5.99 10.47
N PHE A 185 -8.73 -5.90 9.36
CA PHE A 185 -9.11 -6.54 8.11
C PHE A 185 -9.13 -8.07 8.17
N LEU A 186 -8.24 -8.68 8.94
CA LEU A 186 -8.27 -10.11 9.21
C LEU A 186 -9.53 -10.50 10.00
N GLY A 187 -9.96 -9.68 10.96
CA GLY A 187 -11.17 -9.92 11.75
C GLY A 187 -12.46 -9.76 10.93
N VAL A 188 -12.55 -8.75 10.07
CA VAL A 188 -13.79 -8.44 9.33
C VAL A 188 -13.85 -9.00 7.91
N GLY A 189 -12.72 -9.52 7.39
CA GLY A 189 -12.60 -10.05 6.04
C GLY A 189 -13.37 -11.36 5.85
N LYS A 190 -14.14 -11.43 4.78
CA LYS A 190 -14.91 -12.63 4.43
C LYS A 190 -14.03 -13.61 3.66
N GLN A 191 -13.93 -14.83 4.17
CA GLN A 191 -13.21 -15.92 3.52
C GLN A 191 -14.14 -16.75 2.63
N THR A 192 -13.68 -17.05 1.41
CA THR A 192 -14.21 -18.11 0.54
C THR A 192 -13.15 -19.19 0.37
N THR A 193 -13.44 -20.26 -0.37
CA THR A 193 -12.54 -21.43 -0.52
C THR A 193 -11.10 -21.04 -0.91
N ASN A 194 -10.93 -20.08 -1.82
CA ASN A 194 -9.62 -19.71 -2.34
C ASN A 194 -9.24 -18.23 -2.15
N LEU A 195 -10.17 -17.38 -1.70
CA LEU A 195 -9.95 -15.93 -1.64
C LEU A 195 -10.60 -15.31 -0.40
N ALA A 196 -9.91 -14.33 0.16
CA ALA A 196 -10.45 -13.43 1.15
C ALA A 196 -10.77 -12.08 0.51
N SER A 197 -11.84 -11.42 0.96
CA SER A 197 -12.15 -10.05 0.55
C SER A 197 -12.75 -9.18 1.66
N ILE A 198 -12.59 -7.88 1.50
CA ILE A 198 -13.27 -6.82 2.25
C ILE A 198 -14.07 -5.99 1.25
N ASN A 199 -15.23 -5.46 1.63
CA ASN A 199 -15.97 -4.54 0.77
C ASN A 199 -15.68 -3.08 1.16
N LEU A 200 -16.24 -2.13 0.38
CA LEU A 200 -16.11 -0.71 0.64
C LEU A 200 -16.56 -0.35 2.07
N THR A 201 -17.67 -0.90 2.56
CA THR A 201 -18.17 -0.65 3.92
C THR A 201 -17.17 -1.05 5.00
N LYS A 202 -16.52 -2.22 4.87
CA LYS A 202 -15.48 -2.64 5.80
C LYS A 202 -14.26 -1.74 5.72
N LEU A 203 -13.84 -1.32 4.52
CA LEU A 203 -12.75 -0.36 4.37
C LEU A 203 -13.09 1.00 4.99
N SER A 204 -14.31 1.51 4.78
CA SER A 204 -14.80 2.77 5.35
C SER A 204 -14.70 2.79 6.87
N ASN A 205 -15.03 1.66 7.51
CA ASN A 205 -15.02 1.50 8.96
C ASN A 205 -13.64 1.13 9.54
N LEU A 206 -12.56 1.19 8.75
CA LEU A 206 -11.20 0.99 9.27
C LEU A 206 -10.92 2.06 10.34
N PRO A 207 -10.55 1.68 11.58
CA PRO A 207 -10.23 2.64 12.64
C PRO A 207 -8.84 3.17 12.42
N ILE A 208 -8.73 4.49 12.37
CA ILE A 208 -7.49 5.20 12.17
C ILE A 208 -7.18 6.00 13.43
N PRO A 209 -6.02 5.75 14.07
CA PRO A 209 -5.49 6.65 15.06
C PRO A 209 -4.92 7.89 14.37
N ILE A 210 -5.33 9.06 14.84
CA ILE A 210 -4.93 10.36 14.32
C ILE A 210 -4.07 11.06 15.38
N PRO A 211 -2.73 11.06 15.22
CA PRO A 211 -1.85 11.81 16.08
C PRO A 211 -2.00 13.33 15.87
N PRO A 212 -1.60 14.15 16.86
CA PRO A 212 -1.33 15.55 16.64
C PRO A 212 -0.35 15.79 15.47
N LEU A 213 -0.49 16.91 14.75
CA LEU A 213 0.26 17.17 13.51
C LEU A 213 1.78 17.08 13.66
N ASN A 214 2.33 17.63 14.74
CA ASN A 214 3.76 17.54 15.07
C ASN A 214 4.22 16.09 15.25
N GLU A 215 3.37 15.24 15.85
CA GLU A 215 3.64 13.81 15.99
C GLU A 215 3.53 13.08 14.66
N GLN A 216 2.55 13.40 13.81
CA GLN A 216 2.45 12.82 12.47
C GLN A 216 3.75 13.04 11.69
N HIS A 217 4.26 14.27 11.66
CA HIS A 217 5.54 14.59 11.03
C HIS A 217 6.70 13.80 11.65
N ARG A 218 6.82 13.81 12.99
CA ARG A 218 7.91 13.11 13.70
C ARG A 218 7.92 11.60 13.39
N ILE A 219 6.73 10.97 13.37
CA ILE A 219 6.58 9.54 13.09
C ILE A 219 7.00 9.24 11.65
N VAL A 220 6.46 9.99 10.68
CA VAL A 220 6.78 9.78 9.26
C VAL A 220 8.28 9.97 9.01
N THR A 221 8.89 11.04 9.51
CA THR A 221 10.33 11.28 9.38
C THR A 221 11.15 10.14 9.99
N LYS A 222 10.77 9.62 11.16
CA LYS A 222 11.47 8.50 11.79
C LYS A 222 11.37 7.23 10.96
N ILE A 223 10.18 6.91 10.46
CA ILE A 223 9.96 5.74 9.61
C ILE A 223 10.78 5.87 8.32
N GLU A 224 10.74 7.01 7.64
CA GLU A 224 11.51 7.24 6.41
C GLU A 224 13.01 7.11 6.62
N ALA A 225 13.54 7.62 7.73
CA ALA A 225 14.94 7.46 8.09
C ALA A 225 15.31 5.98 8.29
N LEU A 226 14.47 5.21 8.98
CA LEU A 226 14.67 3.77 9.20
C LEU A 226 14.55 2.97 7.90
N THR A 227 13.54 3.25 7.07
CA THR A 227 13.35 2.62 5.77
C THR A 227 14.53 2.92 4.85
N THR A 228 15.03 4.15 4.85
CA THR A 228 16.22 4.54 4.07
C THR A 228 17.45 3.77 4.53
N ARG A 229 17.67 3.65 5.84
CA ARG A 229 18.78 2.87 6.40
C ARG A 229 18.67 1.39 6.03
N SER A 230 17.48 0.81 6.14
CA SER A 230 17.20 -0.58 5.77
C SER A 230 17.48 -0.83 4.29
N ARG A 231 17.03 0.06 3.41
CA ARG A 231 17.29 -0.03 1.95
C ARG A 231 18.79 0.03 1.64
N LYS A 232 19.54 0.93 2.28
CA LYS A 232 21.00 1.01 2.11
C LYS A 232 21.69 -0.28 2.54
N ALA A 233 21.29 -0.85 3.68
CA ALA A 233 21.84 -2.11 4.18
C ALA A 233 21.55 -3.27 3.21
N ARG A 234 20.32 -3.37 2.70
CA ARG A 234 19.94 -4.38 1.70
C ARG A 234 20.76 -4.24 0.41
N ALA A 235 20.88 -3.03 -0.12
CA ALA A 235 21.68 -2.78 -1.32
C ALA A 235 23.16 -3.16 -1.14
N ALA A 236 23.72 -2.92 0.05
CA ALA A 236 25.09 -3.34 0.37
C ALA A 236 25.24 -4.87 0.41
N LEU A 237 24.24 -5.59 0.94
CA LEU A 237 24.22 -7.05 0.96
C LEU A 237 24.07 -7.64 -0.45
N ASP A 238 23.19 -7.07 -1.27
CA ASP A 238 22.95 -7.51 -2.65
C ASP A 238 24.18 -7.33 -3.55
N ALA A 239 25.09 -6.42 -3.18
CA ALA A 239 26.36 -6.20 -3.89
C ALA A 239 27.47 -7.21 -3.50
N ILE A 240 27.31 -8.00 -2.43
CA ILE A 240 28.35 -8.93 -1.98
C ILE A 240 28.62 -10.07 -2.98
N PRO A 241 27.60 -10.78 -3.52
CA PRO A 241 27.85 -11.89 -4.45
C PRO A 241 28.70 -11.51 -5.69
N PRO A 242 28.40 -10.43 -6.45
CA PRO A 242 29.23 -10.08 -7.60
C PRO A 242 30.64 -9.66 -7.20
N LEU A 243 30.82 -8.99 -6.05
CA LEU A 243 32.15 -8.65 -5.52
C LEU A 243 32.96 -9.90 -5.15
N LEU A 244 32.32 -10.90 -4.55
CA LEU A 244 32.97 -12.15 -4.18
C LEU A 244 33.42 -12.94 -5.42
N ASP A 245 32.62 -12.94 -6.48
CA ASP A 245 32.98 -13.60 -7.74
C ASP A 245 34.16 -12.90 -8.42
N GLN A 246 34.16 -11.56 -8.45
CA GLN A 246 35.31 -10.80 -8.96
C GLN A 246 36.57 -11.03 -8.13
N PHE A 247 36.45 -11.09 -6.80
CA PHE A 247 37.57 -11.38 -5.91
C PHE A 247 38.13 -12.79 -6.16
N ARG A 248 37.27 -13.81 -6.27
CA ARG A 248 37.67 -15.18 -6.60
C ARG A 248 38.42 -15.25 -7.92
N GLN A 249 37.91 -14.61 -8.97
CA GLN A 249 38.58 -14.56 -10.27
C GLN A 249 39.95 -13.88 -10.18
N SER A 250 40.05 -12.80 -9.42
CA SER A 250 41.32 -12.07 -9.24
C SER A 250 42.35 -12.90 -8.48
N VAL A 251 41.93 -13.61 -7.42
CA VAL A 251 42.78 -14.52 -6.64
C VAL A 251 43.26 -15.70 -7.49
N LEU A 252 42.36 -16.33 -8.26
CA LEU A 252 42.74 -17.42 -9.16
C LEU A 252 43.72 -16.96 -10.23
N ALA A 253 43.47 -15.79 -10.84
CA ALA A 253 44.37 -15.23 -11.83
C ALA A 253 45.75 -14.92 -11.23
N ALA A 254 45.81 -14.36 -10.01
CA ALA A 254 47.05 -14.14 -9.29
C ALA A 254 47.77 -15.46 -8.95
N ALA A 255 47.02 -16.50 -8.56
CA ALA A 255 47.57 -17.83 -8.30
C ALA A 255 48.20 -18.45 -9.56
N PHE A 256 47.49 -18.40 -10.69
CA PHE A 256 47.98 -18.94 -11.97
C PHE A 256 49.18 -18.18 -12.55
N ARG A 257 49.27 -16.86 -12.33
CA ARG A 257 50.48 -16.08 -12.68
C ARG A 257 51.65 -16.33 -11.71
N GLY A 258 51.38 -17.00 -10.58
CA GLY A 258 52.36 -17.21 -9.52
C GLY A 258 52.61 -15.95 -8.68
N ASP A 259 51.78 -14.91 -8.82
CA ASP A 259 51.89 -13.66 -8.06
C ASP A 259 51.81 -13.95 -6.55
N LEU A 260 50.97 -14.91 -6.15
CA LEU A 260 50.77 -15.29 -4.74
C LEU A 260 51.99 -15.97 -4.09
N THR A 261 52.93 -16.47 -4.87
CA THR A 261 54.16 -17.13 -4.37
C THR A 261 55.43 -16.38 -4.74
N ALA A 262 55.31 -15.18 -5.33
CA ALA A 262 56.44 -14.40 -5.83
C ALA A 262 57.47 -14.08 -4.73
N ASP A 263 57.02 -13.55 -3.59
CA ASP A 263 57.90 -13.20 -2.47
C ASP A 263 58.61 -14.42 -1.89
N TRP A 264 57.88 -15.54 -1.74
CA TRP A 264 58.45 -16.78 -1.24
C TRP A 264 59.50 -17.35 -2.21
N ARG A 265 59.26 -17.28 -3.53
CA ARG A 265 60.25 -17.69 -4.55
C ARG A 265 61.49 -16.81 -4.52
N ALA A 266 61.35 -15.50 -4.30
CA ALA A 266 62.49 -14.60 -4.17
C ALA A 266 63.38 -14.93 -2.95
N GLN A 267 62.78 -15.45 -1.88
CA GLN A 267 63.48 -15.87 -0.66
C GLN A 267 64.03 -17.31 -0.74
N ASN A 268 63.58 -18.12 -1.70
CA ASN A 268 63.97 -19.54 -1.84
C ASN A 268 64.45 -19.81 -3.30
N PRO A 269 65.59 -19.24 -3.72
CA PRO A 269 66.03 -19.26 -5.12
C PRO A 269 66.53 -20.63 -5.61
N ASP A 270 66.94 -21.52 -4.72
CA ASP A 270 67.54 -22.82 -5.06
C ASP A 270 66.52 -23.92 -5.39
N MET A 271 65.22 -23.59 -5.44
CA MET A 271 64.18 -24.58 -5.70
C MET A 271 64.00 -24.83 -7.20
N GLU A 272 63.95 -26.10 -7.60
CA GLU A 272 63.73 -26.47 -9.01
C GLU A 272 62.36 -25.99 -9.52
N PRO A 273 62.28 -25.41 -10.73
CA PRO A 273 61.00 -24.98 -11.30
C PRO A 273 60.05 -26.16 -11.51
N ALA A 274 58.76 -25.96 -11.19
CA ALA A 274 57.72 -26.99 -11.32
C ALA A 274 57.63 -27.65 -12.71
N GLY A 275 58.06 -26.94 -13.77
CA GLY A 275 58.11 -27.48 -15.15
C GLY A 275 59.15 -28.58 -15.39
N LYS A 276 60.05 -28.86 -14.42
CA LYS A 276 60.98 -30.00 -14.47
C LYS A 276 60.46 -31.26 -13.75
N LEU A 277 59.35 -31.15 -13.01
CA LEU A 277 58.76 -32.23 -12.19
C LEU A 277 57.57 -32.93 -12.85
N LEU A 278 57.21 -32.53 -14.08
CA LEU A 278 56.17 -33.10 -14.94
C LEU A 278 56.81 -33.74 -16.17
#